data_AF-A0A3D3HRI8-F1
#
_entry.id   AF-A0A3D3HRI8-F1
#
_cell.length_a   1.000
_cell.length_b   1.000
_cell.length_c   1.000
_cell.angle_alpha   90.00
_cell.angle_beta   90.00
_cell.angle_gamma   90.00
#
_symmetry.space_group_name_H-M   'P 1'
#
loop_
_entity.id
_entity.type
_entity.pdbx_description
1 polymer ?
#
loop_
_entity_poly.entity_id
_entity_poly.type
_entity_poly.pdbx_seq_one_letter_code
_entity_poly.pdbx_strand_id
1 'polypeptide(L)'
;MKGKITISRPSYGDGRDVINIQVRDDVSRIKFLDVEINCADFARALTGLSETNCELTVRGLKSVGKVKIVEARTALCQNSLSSKESLSKWLEDNNQEDGWILDSYLGNKSSVEYTENGYVLKYRVIKYIEADNE
;
A
#
# COMPACT_ATOMS: atom_id res chain seq x y z
N MET A 1 -10.62 -2.67 18.22
CA MET A 1 -9.95 -2.80 16.90
C MET A 1 -9.53 -4.24 16.68
N LYS A 2 -9.73 -4.79 15.48
CA LYS A 2 -9.28 -6.13 15.10
C LYS A 2 -8.20 -6.01 14.03
N GLY A 3 -7.23 -6.91 14.02
CA GLY A 3 -6.14 -6.89 13.06
C GLY A 3 -5.72 -8.29 12.63
N LYS A 4 -4.83 -8.35 11.65
CA LYS A 4 -4.18 -9.57 11.17
C LYS A 4 -2.68 -9.41 11.32
N ILE A 5 -2.02 -10.48 11.75
CA ILE A 5 -0.57 -10.57 11.84
C ILE A 5 -0.06 -11.51 10.75
N THR A 6 1.06 -11.15 10.13
CA THR A 6 1.79 -12.01 9.21
C THR A 6 3.24 -12.07 9.64
N ILE A 7 3.77 -13.27 9.84
CA ILE A 7 5.19 -13.49 10.11
C ILE A 7 5.77 -14.17 8.87
N SER A 8 6.88 -13.67 8.38
CA SER A 8 7.51 -14.18 7.16
C SER A 8 9.03 -14.07 7.25
N ARG A 9 9.72 -14.87 6.43
CA ARG A 9 11.17 -14.75 6.20
C ARG A 9 11.36 -14.22 4.77
N PRO A 10 11.36 -12.90 4.58
CA PRO A 10 11.48 -12.32 3.25
C PRO A 10 12.87 -12.62 2.66
N SER A 11 12.91 -12.75 1.33
CA SER A 11 14.17 -12.75 0.58
C SER A 11 14.28 -11.41 -0.14
N TYR A 12 15.11 -10.51 0.39
CA TYR A 12 15.31 -9.18 -0.20
C TYR A 12 16.38 -9.16 -1.30
N GLY A 13 17.10 -10.27 -1.52
CA GLY A 13 18.19 -10.33 -2.50
C GLY A 13 19.47 -9.59 -2.09
N ASP A 14 19.53 -9.05 -0.87
CA ASP A 14 20.66 -8.30 -0.31
C ASP A 14 21.45 -9.10 0.75
N GLY A 15 21.15 -10.38 0.89
CA GLY A 15 21.82 -11.28 1.83
C GLY A 15 21.43 -11.12 3.30
N ARG A 16 20.48 -10.22 3.64
CA ARG A 16 19.98 -10.11 5.02
C ARG A 16 19.17 -11.34 5.41
N ASP A 17 19.43 -11.88 6.60
CA ASP A 17 18.67 -12.98 7.20
C ASP A 17 17.80 -12.49 8.35
N VAL A 18 16.58 -12.08 8.01
CA VAL A 18 15.65 -11.43 8.93
C VAL A 18 14.27 -12.07 8.89
N ILE A 19 13.56 -11.96 10.00
CA ILE A 19 12.14 -12.22 10.10
C ILE A 19 11.41 -10.88 10.03
N ASN A 20 10.36 -10.81 9.21
CA ASN A 20 9.48 -9.67 9.12
C ASN A 20 8.10 -10.01 9.70
N ILE A 21 7.67 -9.21 10.66
CA ILE A 21 6.34 -9.30 11.30
C ILE A 21 5.54 -8.07 10.87
N GLN A 22 4.41 -8.29 10.21
CA GLN A 22 3.52 -7.23 9.73
C GLN A 22 2.21 -7.26 10.51
N VAL A 23 1.76 -6.09 10.96
CA VAL A 23 0.43 -5.91 11.55
C VAL A 23 -0.43 -5.07 10.62
N ARG A 24 -1.61 -5.60 10.32
CA ARG A 24 -2.61 -4.98 9.46
C ARG A 24 -3.90 -4.75 10.23
N ASP A 25 -4.45 -3.54 10.14
CA ASP A 25 -5.80 -3.28 10.62
C ASP A 25 -6.85 -3.86 9.64
N ASP A 26 -7.86 -4.54 10.18
CA ASP A 26 -8.84 -5.27 9.36
C ASP A 26 -9.84 -4.32 8.69
N VAL A 27 -10.13 -3.17 9.31
CA VAL A 27 -11.11 -2.18 8.83
C VAL A 27 -10.51 -1.32 7.71
N SER A 28 -9.41 -0.61 8.01
CA SER A 28 -8.71 0.24 7.03
C SER A 28 -7.94 -0.55 5.99
N ARG A 29 -7.67 -1.83 6.27
CA ARG A 29 -6.85 -2.72 5.44
C ARG A 29 -5.38 -2.28 5.33
N ILE A 30 -4.93 -1.29 6.11
CA ILE A 30 -3.56 -0.77 6.11
C ILE A 30 -2.64 -1.70 6.90
N LYS A 31 -1.49 -2.05 6.31
CA LYS A 31 -0.34 -2.60 7.03
C LYS A 31 0.39 -1.42 7.67
N PHE A 32 0.22 -1.24 8.97
CA PHE A 32 0.65 -0.01 9.63
C PHE A 32 1.92 -0.18 10.47
N LEU A 33 2.30 -1.42 10.77
CA LEU A 33 3.52 -1.76 11.49
C LEU A 33 4.23 -2.90 10.77
N ASP A 34 5.50 -2.66 10.45
CA ASP A 34 6.46 -3.66 10.04
C ASP A 34 7.56 -3.73 11.10
N VAL A 35 7.85 -4.93 11.58
CA VAL A 35 8.96 -5.22 12.49
C VAL A 35 9.95 -6.10 11.75
N GLU A 36 11.20 -5.67 11.64
CA GLU A 36 12.29 -6.47 11.10
C GLU A 36 13.27 -6.83 12.21
N ILE A 37 13.57 -8.12 12.33
CA ILE A 37 14.44 -8.66 13.38
C ILE A 37 15.37 -9.71 12.77
N ASN A 38 16.62 -9.76 13.21
CA ASN A 38 17.53 -10.82 12.78
C ASN A 38 16.97 -12.21 13.13
N CYS A 39 17.12 -13.18 12.24
CA CYS A 39 16.57 -14.52 12.42
C CYS A 39 17.03 -15.21 13.73
N ALA A 40 18.31 -15.06 14.09
CA ALA A 40 18.85 -15.63 15.33
C ALA A 40 18.25 -14.96 16.58
N ASP A 41 18.09 -13.64 16.54
CA ASP A 41 17.51 -12.88 17.65
C ASP A 41 16.00 -13.12 17.77
N PHE A 42 15.30 -13.36 16.66
CA PHE A 42 13.91 -13.80 16.70
C PHE A 42 13.76 -15.14 17.43
N ALA A 43 14.65 -16.11 17.19
CA ALA A 43 14.61 -17.39 17.90
C ALA A 43 14.86 -17.25 19.41
N ARG A 44 15.76 -16.34 19.82
CA ARG A 44 16.00 -16.01 21.23
C ARG A 44 14.78 -15.33 21.87
N ALA A 45 14.18 -14.36 21.18
CA ALA A 45 12.98 -13.68 21.65
C ALA A 45 11.78 -14.64 21.76
N LEU A 46 11.61 -15.53 20.78
CA LEU A 46 10.53 -16.52 20.75
C LEU A 46 10.59 -17.49 21.94
N THR A 47 11.79 -17.81 22.41
CA THR A 47 12.01 -18.69 23.57
C THR A 47 11.93 -17.96 24.91
N GLY A 48 11.70 -16.64 24.91
CA GLY A 48 11.57 -15.83 26.13
C GLY A 48 12.89 -15.66 26.89
N LEU A 49 14.03 -15.93 26.25
CA LEU A 49 15.34 -15.89 26.90
C LEU A 49 15.89 -14.46 27.03
N SER A 50 15.43 -13.53 26.18
CA SER A 50 15.91 -12.15 26.16
C SER A 50 14.95 -11.23 25.42
N GLU A 51 14.87 -9.97 25.85
CA GLU A 51 14.45 -8.87 24.96
C GLU A 51 15.49 -8.69 23.85
N THR A 52 15.05 -8.42 22.62
CA THR A 52 15.96 -8.30 21.47
C THR A 52 15.67 -7.03 20.69
N ASN A 53 16.73 -6.48 20.10
CA ASN A 53 16.61 -5.31 19.24
C ASN A 53 15.91 -5.68 17.93
N CYS A 54 15.07 -4.77 17.44
CA CYS A 54 14.40 -4.88 16.15
C CYS A 54 14.19 -3.49 15.54
N GLU A 55 14.00 -3.46 14.23
CA GLU A 55 13.69 -2.25 13.47
C GLU A 55 12.19 -2.13 13.29
N LEU A 56 11.62 -0.97 13.64
CA LEU A 56 10.19 -0.70 13.53
C LEU A 56 9.95 0.32 12.42
N THR A 57 9.07 -0.01 11.48
CA THR A 57 8.57 0.92 10.48
C THR A 57 7.06 1.08 10.65
N VAL A 58 6.61 2.32 10.87
CA VAL A 58 5.18 2.66 10.95
C VAL A 58 4.73 3.45 9.74
N ARG A 59 3.55 3.13 9.21
CA ARG A 59 2.99 3.80 8.02
C ARG A 59 1.48 3.96 8.16
N GLY A 60 0.95 5.08 7.68
CA GLY A 60 -0.50 5.28 7.58
C GLY A 60 -1.27 5.26 8.91
N LEU A 61 -0.61 5.54 10.05
CA LEU A 61 -1.23 5.49 11.39
C LEU A 61 -2.50 6.33 11.49
N LYS A 62 -2.55 7.50 10.84
CA LYS A 62 -3.71 8.40 10.80
C LYS A 62 -4.99 7.79 10.21
N SER A 63 -4.88 6.65 9.54
CA SER A 63 -5.96 5.97 8.85
C SER A 63 -6.31 4.62 9.48
N VAL A 64 -5.58 4.20 10.52
CA VAL A 64 -5.86 2.95 11.26
C VAL A 64 -7.22 3.08 11.98
N GLY A 65 -8.05 2.05 11.89
CA GLY A 65 -9.41 2.03 12.45
C GLY A 65 -10.47 2.71 11.58
N LYS A 66 -10.06 3.40 10.50
CA LYS A 66 -10.97 4.07 9.57
C LYS A 66 -11.50 3.11 8.50
N VAL A 67 -12.73 3.34 8.05
CA VAL A 67 -13.31 2.60 6.92
C VAL A 67 -12.68 3.10 5.62
N LYS A 68 -12.16 2.15 4.83
CA LYS A 68 -11.58 2.41 3.51
C LYS A 68 -12.68 2.44 2.45
N ILE A 69 -12.91 3.60 1.86
CA ILE A 69 -13.74 3.79 0.66
C ILE A 69 -12.82 3.73 -0.56
N VAL A 70 -13.22 2.95 -1.57
CA VAL A 70 -12.49 2.85 -2.84
C VAL A 70 -13.48 3.06 -3.98
N GLU A 71 -13.21 4.03 -4.83
CA GLU A 71 -14.03 4.31 -6.00
C GLU A 71 -13.22 4.23 -7.29
N ALA A 72 -13.84 3.70 -8.34
CA ALA A 72 -13.25 3.65 -9.65
C ALA A 72 -13.44 4.99 -10.38
N ARG A 73 -12.45 5.36 -11.19
CA ARG A 73 -12.44 6.55 -12.03
C ARG A 73 -11.84 6.23 -13.40
N THR A 74 -12.16 7.08 -14.36
CA THR A 74 -11.61 7.01 -15.72
C THR A 74 -11.23 8.41 -16.18
N ALA A 75 -10.08 8.55 -16.83
CA ALA A 75 -9.63 9.81 -17.42
C ALA A 75 -9.10 9.58 -18.85
N LEU A 76 -9.30 10.55 -19.74
CA LEU A 76 -8.73 10.55 -21.08
C LEU A 76 -7.45 11.38 -21.09
N CYS A 77 -6.32 10.73 -21.34
CA CYS A 77 -5.04 11.37 -21.58
C CYS A 77 -4.83 11.54 -23.07
N GLN A 78 -4.93 12.78 -23.55
CA GLN A 78 -4.75 13.13 -24.98
C GLN A 78 -3.27 13.20 -25.39
N ASN A 79 -2.35 13.10 -24.44
CA ASN A 79 -0.92 13.20 -24.70
C ASN A 79 -0.38 11.89 -25.32
N SER A 80 0.63 12.03 -26.18
CA SER A 80 1.38 10.90 -26.75
C SER A 80 2.39 10.30 -25.77
N LEU A 81 1.99 10.12 -24.50
CA LEU A 81 2.84 9.49 -23.49
C LEU A 81 2.84 7.98 -23.72
N SER A 82 4.02 7.41 -23.93
CA SER A 82 4.16 6.00 -24.31
C SER A 82 4.47 5.07 -23.14
N SER A 83 4.91 5.60 -21.99
CA SER A 83 5.26 4.81 -20.81
C SER A 83 4.17 4.85 -19.74
N LYS A 84 4.01 3.75 -19.01
CA LYS A 84 3.04 3.66 -17.91
C LYS A 84 3.40 4.64 -16.79
N GLU A 85 4.69 4.84 -16.55
CA GLU A 85 5.22 5.76 -15.56
C GLU A 85 4.79 7.20 -15.87
N SER A 86 4.89 7.61 -17.14
CA SER A 86 4.44 8.93 -17.57
C SER A 86 2.91 9.09 -17.49
N LEU A 87 2.16 8.04 -17.80
CA LEU A 87 0.68 8.05 -17.65
C LEU A 87 0.26 8.11 -16.17
N SER A 88 0.93 7.38 -15.28
CA SER A 88 0.70 7.43 -13.84
C SER A 88 0.97 8.82 -13.28
N LYS A 89 2.09 9.44 -13.67
CA LYS A 89 2.39 10.82 -13.28
C LYS A 89 1.38 11.82 -13.81
N TRP A 90 0.93 11.67 -15.06
CA TRP A 90 -0.11 12.53 -15.62
C TRP A 90 -1.42 12.46 -14.81
N LEU A 91 -1.82 11.27 -14.32
CA LEU A 91 -2.97 11.13 -13.43
C LEU A 91 -2.79 11.88 -12.11
N GLU A 92 -1.61 11.78 -11.49
CA GLU A 92 -1.30 12.49 -10.24
C GLU A 92 -1.38 14.01 -10.44
N ASP A 93 -0.87 14.51 -11.57
CA ASP A 93 -0.83 15.94 -11.86
C ASP A 93 -2.20 16.53 -12.26
N ASN A 94 -3.10 15.74 -12.88
CA ASN A 94 -4.33 16.25 -13.51
C ASN A 94 -5.63 15.76 -12.85
N ASN A 95 -5.60 14.65 -12.13
CA ASN A 95 -6.80 13.95 -11.66
C ASN A 95 -6.85 13.72 -10.15
N GLN A 96 -5.93 14.32 -9.40
CA GLN A 96 -5.95 14.30 -7.94
C GLN A 96 -7.14 15.13 -7.41
N GLU A 97 -8.08 14.46 -6.72
CA GLU A 97 -9.26 15.07 -6.10
C GLU A 97 -8.96 15.47 -4.64
N ASP A 98 -9.56 16.56 -4.15
CA ASP A 98 -9.39 17.00 -2.77
C ASP A 98 -9.94 15.98 -1.76
N GLY A 99 -9.18 15.71 -0.70
CA GLY A 99 -9.54 14.73 0.33
C GLY A 99 -9.53 13.26 -0.11
N TRP A 100 -9.12 12.96 -1.35
CA TRP A 100 -8.95 11.59 -1.85
C TRP A 100 -7.46 11.28 -2.05
N ILE A 101 -7.10 10.00 -2.00
CA ILE A 101 -5.77 9.50 -2.35
C ILE A 101 -5.90 8.82 -3.71
N LEU A 102 -5.21 9.34 -4.72
CA LEU A 102 -5.21 8.74 -6.05
C LEU A 102 -4.29 7.50 -6.06
N ASP A 103 -4.81 6.37 -6.53
CA ASP A 103 -4.05 5.16 -6.81
C ASP A 103 -3.71 5.12 -8.31
N SER A 104 -2.51 5.61 -8.65
CA SER A 104 -2.01 5.77 -10.02
C SER A 104 -1.47 4.46 -10.63
N TYR A 105 -1.68 3.31 -9.97
CA TYR A 105 -1.14 2.04 -10.43
C TYR A 105 -1.81 1.54 -11.71
N LEU A 106 -1.10 1.67 -12.85
CA LEU A 106 -1.54 1.23 -14.18
C LEU A 106 -0.94 -0.14 -14.60
N GLY A 107 -0.52 -0.95 -13.62
CA GLY A 107 0.14 -2.23 -13.90
C GLY A 107 -0.75 -3.27 -14.58
N ASN A 108 -2.07 -3.20 -14.40
CA ASN A 108 -3.00 -4.16 -14.99
C ASN A 108 -3.16 -3.94 -16.51
N LYS A 109 -3.37 -5.04 -17.27
CA LYS A 109 -3.54 -5.01 -18.73
C LYS A 109 -4.75 -4.16 -19.16
N SER A 110 -5.79 -4.10 -18.34
CA SER A 110 -7.01 -3.33 -18.61
C SER A 110 -6.97 -1.89 -18.08
N SER A 111 -5.90 -1.47 -17.40
CA SER A 111 -5.79 -0.12 -16.82
C SER A 111 -5.55 0.97 -17.87
N VAL A 112 -5.07 0.60 -19.05
CA VAL A 112 -4.76 1.53 -20.15
C VAL A 112 -5.37 0.99 -21.42
N GLU A 113 -6.18 1.81 -22.07
CA GLU A 113 -6.86 1.49 -23.33
C GLU A 113 -6.55 2.58 -24.35
N TYR A 114 -6.03 2.20 -25.52
CA TYR A 114 -5.71 3.14 -26.59
C TYR A 114 -6.94 3.41 -27.45
N THR A 115 -7.18 4.67 -27.77
CA THR A 115 -8.29 5.16 -28.60
C THR A 115 -7.77 6.19 -29.60
N GLU A 116 -8.60 6.54 -30.60
CA GLU A 116 -8.26 7.58 -31.58
C GLU A 116 -7.96 8.95 -30.94
N ASN A 117 -8.51 9.20 -29.74
CA ASN A 117 -8.37 10.45 -29.00
C ASN A 117 -7.30 10.40 -27.89
N GLY A 118 -6.47 9.36 -27.86
CA GLY A 118 -5.43 9.15 -26.85
C GLY A 118 -5.69 7.93 -25.95
N TYR A 119 -5.21 7.98 -24.72
CA TYR A 119 -5.26 6.85 -23.77
C TYR A 119 -6.37 7.04 -22.74
N VAL A 120 -7.28 6.07 -22.64
CA VAL A 120 -8.25 5.96 -21.55
C VAL A 120 -7.59 5.23 -20.38
N LEU A 121 -7.44 5.94 -19.27
CA LEU A 121 -6.79 5.47 -18.05
C LEU A 121 -7.85 5.13 -16.99
N LYS A 122 -7.84 3.88 -16.52
CA LYS A 122 -8.74 3.39 -15.47
C LYS A 122 -7.97 3.28 -14.17
N TYR A 123 -8.37 4.08 -13.17
CA TYR A 123 -7.68 4.21 -11.90
C TYR A 123 -8.67 4.20 -10.73
N ARG A 124 -8.15 4.32 -9.51
CA ARG A 124 -8.98 4.35 -8.29
C ARG A 124 -8.63 5.54 -7.43
N VAL A 125 -9.61 6.02 -6.68
CA VAL A 125 -9.42 6.97 -5.60
C VAL A 125 -9.82 6.32 -4.28
N ILE A 126 -9.08 6.64 -3.22
CA ILE A 126 -9.22 6.03 -1.90
C ILE A 126 -9.45 7.13 -0.86
N LYS A 127 -10.44 6.95 0.02
CA LYS A 127 -10.65 7.81 1.18
C LYS A 127 -10.81 6.97 2.44
N TYR A 128 -10.36 7.51 3.57
CA TYR A 128 -10.49 6.87 4.88
C TYR A 128 -11.40 7.75 5.73
N ILE A 129 -12.54 7.21 6.16
CA ILE A 129 -13.52 7.91 7.00
C ILE A 129 -13.64 7.23 8.36
N GLU A 130 -14.13 7.95 9.36
CA GLU A 130 -14.40 7.34 10.67
C GLU A 130 -15.36 6.16 10.52
N ALA A 131 -15.14 5.11 11.30
CA ALA A 131 -16.06 4.00 11.35
C ALA A 131 -17.30 4.43 12.13
N ASP A 132 -18.48 4.29 11.53
CA ASP A 132 -19.73 4.40 12.27
C ASP A 132 -19.76 3.26 13.29
N ASN A 133 -19.64 3.63 14.57
CA ASN A 133 -19.79 2.68 15.66
C ASN A 133 -21.29 2.47 15.89
N GLU A 134 -21.90 1.54 15.14
CA GLU A 134 -23.15 0.88 15.56
C GLU A 134 -22.83 -0.33 16.46
#